data_AF-A0A9W6ESZ0-F1
#
_entry.id   AF-A0A9W6ESZ0-F1
#
_cell.length_a   1.000
_cell.length_b   1.000
_cell.length_c   1.000
_cell.angle_alpha   90.00
_cell.angle_beta   90.00
_cell.angle_gamma   90.00
#
_symmetry.space_group_name_H-M   'P 1'
#
loop_
_entity.id
_entity.type
_entity.pdbx_description
1 polymer ?
#
loop_
_entity_poly.entity_id
_entity_poly.type
_entity_poly.pdbx_seq_one_letter_code
_entity_poly.pdbx_strand_id
1 'polypeptide(L)'
;MPKNEISEDQVKHVASLANLSLSKDQLPYFTKQLGSVMDLFETLNSVNTDDVKPTYSITDQVNAMRDDIPQNWNEKQALLRNAPDVKDGLIRVPEIMQNRKNRDRESED
;
A
#
# COMPACT_ATOMS: atom_id res chain seq x y z
N MET A 1 -17.54 23.48 11.20
CA MET A 1 -17.07 22.40 10.30
C MET A 1 -17.43 21.08 10.98
N PRO A 2 -18.15 20.16 10.32
CA PRO A 2 -18.41 18.85 10.91
C PRO A 2 -17.07 18.15 11.13
N LYS A 3 -16.87 17.61 12.31
CA LYS A 3 -15.67 16.85 12.68
C LYS A 3 -15.68 15.57 11.82
N ASN A 4 -14.69 15.38 10.98
CA ASN A 4 -14.52 14.11 10.26
C ASN A 4 -14.09 13.04 11.27
N GLU A 5 -15.07 12.43 11.93
CA GLU A 5 -14.81 11.33 12.84
C GLU A 5 -14.46 10.06 12.04
N ILE A 6 -13.17 9.72 12.05
CA ILE A 6 -12.70 8.42 11.58
C ILE A 6 -13.14 7.34 12.57
N SER A 7 -13.76 6.28 12.05
CA SER A 7 -14.14 5.12 12.84
C SER A 7 -12.98 4.12 12.99
N GLU A 8 -13.02 3.34 14.06
CA GLU A 8 -12.09 2.23 14.26
C GLU A 8 -12.12 1.20 13.11
N ASP A 9 -13.28 1.01 12.49
CA ASP A 9 -13.43 0.08 11.36
C ASP A 9 -12.76 0.60 10.09
N GLN A 10 -12.77 1.93 9.86
CA GLN A 10 -11.97 2.54 8.80
C GLN A 10 -10.48 2.36 9.06
N VAL A 11 -10.02 2.52 10.30
CA VAL A 11 -8.61 2.28 10.67
C VAL A 11 -8.21 0.82 10.45
N LYS A 12 -9.05 -0.14 10.86
CA LYS A 12 -8.82 -1.56 10.57
C LYS A 12 -8.74 -1.84 9.07
N HIS A 13 -9.61 -1.23 8.28
CA HIS A 13 -9.63 -1.43 6.84
C HIS A 13 -8.34 -0.91 6.19
N VAL A 14 -7.91 0.31 6.53
CA VAL A 14 -6.66 0.89 6.02
C VAL A 14 -5.45 0.09 6.49
N ALA A 15 -5.42 -0.36 7.75
CA ALA A 15 -4.36 -1.22 8.25
C ALA A 15 -4.26 -2.54 7.47
N SER A 16 -5.39 -3.14 7.08
CA SER A 16 -5.41 -4.32 6.22
C SER A 16 -4.84 -4.05 4.83
N LEU A 17 -5.12 -2.88 4.23
CA LEU A 17 -4.56 -2.49 2.93
C LEU A 17 -3.04 -2.29 3.00
N ALA A 18 -2.55 -1.76 4.13
CA ALA A 18 -1.13 -1.55 4.39
C ALA A 18 -0.41 -2.79 4.92
N ASN A 19 -1.08 -3.94 5.05
CA ASN A 19 -0.56 -5.17 5.67
C ASN A 19 -0.01 -4.96 7.09
N LEU A 20 -0.73 -4.16 7.90
CA LEU A 20 -0.40 -3.86 9.30
C LEU A 20 -1.39 -4.56 10.24
N SER A 21 -0.86 -5.25 11.24
CA SER A 21 -1.64 -5.86 12.32
C SER A 21 -1.70 -4.92 13.52
N LEU A 22 -2.90 -4.49 13.90
CA LEU A 22 -3.13 -3.63 15.07
C LEU A 22 -3.75 -4.45 16.21
N SER A 23 -3.22 -4.30 17.42
CA SER A 23 -3.87 -4.88 18.60
C SER A 23 -5.12 -4.08 19.00
N LYS A 24 -6.01 -4.70 19.80
CA LYS A 24 -7.21 -4.04 20.32
C LYS A 24 -6.87 -2.80 21.15
N ASP A 25 -5.76 -2.81 21.86
CA ASP A 25 -5.33 -1.71 22.73
C ASP A 25 -4.71 -0.55 21.93
N GLN A 26 -4.13 -0.85 20.77
CA GLN A 26 -3.53 0.14 19.87
C GLN A 26 -4.56 0.86 19.01
N LEU A 27 -5.68 0.19 18.72
CA LEU A 27 -6.68 0.69 17.78
C LEU A 27 -7.30 2.05 18.18
N PRO A 28 -7.71 2.29 19.46
CA PRO A 28 -8.25 3.59 19.86
C PRO A 28 -7.20 4.70 19.74
N TYR A 29 -5.95 4.39 20.08
CA TYR A 29 -4.84 5.33 19.98
C TYR A 29 -4.59 5.77 18.53
N PHE A 30 -4.48 4.81 17.60
CA PHE A 30 -4.26 5.12 16.19
C PHE A 30 -5.47 5.79 15.53
N THR A 31 -6.69 5.45 15.97
CA THR A 31 -7.91 6.11 15.50
C THR A 31 -7.90 7.59 15.85
N LYS A 32 -7.57 7.93 17.11
CA LYS A 32 -7.43 9.32 17.52
C LYS A 32 -6.30 10.04 16.79
N GLN A 33 -5.15 9.39 16.64
CA GLN A 33 -3.99 9.99 15.98
C GLN A 33 -4.26 10.27 14.51
N LEU A 34 -4.89 9.33 13.79
CA LEU A 34 -5.24 9.51 12.38
C LEU A 34 -6.30 10.60 12.20
N GLY A 35 -7.27 10.69 13.13
CA GLY A 35 -8.22 11.80 13.17
C GLY A 35 -7.54 13.16 13.24
N SER A 36 -6.59 13.34 14.17
CA SER A 36 -5.82 14.60 14.27
C SER A 36 -5.04 14.94 13.00
N VAL A 37 -4.53 13.93 12.29
CA VAL A 37 -3.82 14.13 11.02
C VAL A 37 -4.79 14.55 9.91
N MET A 38 -6.00 13.99 9.86
CA MET A 38 -7.03 14.43 8.90
C MET A 38 -7.50 15.85 9.19
N ASP A 39 -7.70 16.20 10.47
CA ASP A 39 -8.03 17.58 10.86
C ASP A 39 -6.98 18.58 10.37
N LEU A 40 -5.70 18.20 10.37
CA LEU A 40 -4.63 19.03 9.79
C LEU A 40 -4.77 19.13 8.26
N PHE A 41 -5.06 18.03 7.57
CA PHE A 41 -5.25 18.05 6.11
C PHE A 41 -6.46 18.89 5.68
N GLU A 42 -7.49 19.04 6.52
CA GLU A 42 -8.63 19.92 6.21
C GLU A 42 -8.21 21.39 6.03
N THR A 43 -7.11 21.81 6.63
CA THR A 43 -6.58 23.17 6.42
C THR A 43 -6.22 23.44 4.95
N LEU A 44 -5.85 22.41 4.19
CA LEU A 44 -5.53 22.52 2.76
C LEU A 44 -6.76 22.83 1.90
N ASN A 45 -7.99 22.48 2.34
CA ASN A 45 -9.23 22.78 1.62
C ASN A 45 -9.54 24.29 1.57
N SER A 46 -8.86 25.12 2.36
CA SER A 46 -9.00 26.58 2.34
C SER A 46 -8.37 27.24 1.11
N VAL A 47 -7.52 26.50 0.38
CA VAL A 47 -6.80 26.99 -0.80
C VAL A 47 -7.54 26.55 -2.06
N ASN A 48 -7.89 27.51 -2.92
CA ASN A 48 -8.52 27.22 -4.22
C ASN A 48 -7.50 26.62 -5.20
N THR A 49 -7.83 25.46 -5.77
CA THR A 49 -7.00 24.73 -6.74
C THR A 49 -7.72 24.41 -8.05
N ASP A 50 -8.90 24.98 -8.32
CA ASP A 50 -9.75 24.66 -9.48
C ASP A 50 -9.01 24.77 -10.83
N ASP A 51 -8.13 25.77 -10.98
CA ASP A 51 -7.39 26.03 -12.21
C ASP A 51 -5.90 25.62 -12.15
N VAL A 52 -5.51 24.86 -11.11
CA VAL A 52 -4.11 24.46 -10.88
C VAL A 52 -3.93 22.99 -11.21
N LYS A 53 -3.03 22.69 -12.15
CA LYS A 53 -2.67 21.31 -12.49
C LYS A 53 -1.88 20.66 -11.33
N PRO A 54 -2.12 19.38 -11.01
CA PRO A 54 -1.32 18.66 -10.04
C PRO A 54 0.15 18.56 -10.46
N THR A 55 1.05 18.69 -9.49
CA THR A 55 2.49 18.48 -9.70
C THR A 55 2.84 17.02 -9.42
N TYR A 56 3.28 16.27 -10.45
CA TYR A 56 3.65 14.86 -10.34
C TYR A 56 5.16 14.63 -10.17
N SER A 57 5.97 15.41 -10.89
CA SER A 57 7.43 15.43 -10.80
C SER A 57 7.88 16.89 -10.86
N ILE A 58 8.98 17.20 -10.17
CA ILE A 58 9.62 18.52 -10.23
C ILE A 58 10.59 18.65 -11.42
N THR A 59 10.88 17.53 -12.11
CA THR A 59 11.80 17.50 -13.24
C THR A 59 11.04 17.37 -14.55
N ASP A 60 11.56 18.02 -15.60
CA ASP A 60 11.01 17.97 -16.95
C ASP A 60 11.42 16.70 -17.73
N GLN A 61 11.68 15.59 -17.04
CA GLN A 61 12.05 14.36 -17.72
C GLN A 61 10.84 13.77 -18.43
N VAL A 62 10.97 13.65 -19.75
CA VAL A 62 9.97 13.02 -20.60
C VAL A 62 10.63 11.84 -21.32
N ASN A 63 10.00 10.67 -21.27
CA ASN A 63 10.40 9.47 -22.02
C ASN A 63 11.85 9.01 -21.76
N ALA A 64 12.24 8.86 -20.49
CA ALA A 64 13.49 8.17 -20.14
C ALA A 64 13.36 6.66 -20.39
N MET A 65 13.66 6.22 -21.60
CA MET A 65 13.59 4.82 -22.01
C MET A 65 14.93 4.10 -21.81
N ARG A 66 14.86 2.81 -21.49
CA ARG A 66 16.01 1.90 -21.45
C ARG A 66 16.08 1.15 -22.78
N ASP A 67 17.28 1.00 -23.34
CA ASP A 67 17.50 0.16 -24.53
C ASP A 67 17.09 -1.30 -24.26
N ASP A 68 16.49 -1.95 -25.25
CA ASP A 68 16.11 -3.36 -25.16
C ASP A 68 17.29 -4.30 -25.42
N ILE A 69 18.29 -4.21 -24.54
CA ILE A 69 19.49 -5.03 -24.59
C ILE A 69 19.46 -5.98 -23.39
N PRO A 70 19.61 -7.30 -23.59
CA PRO A 70 19.63 -8.26 -22.49
C PRO A 70 20.91 -8.08 -21.67
N GLN A 71 20.76 -8.04 -20.35
CA GLN A 71 21.87 -8.06 -19.40
C GLN A 71 21.80 -9.34 -18.58
N ASN A 72 22.90 -10.09 -18.55
CA ASN A 72 23.01 -11.24 -17.66
C ASN A 72 23.82 -10.87 -16.42
N TRP A 73 23.12 -10.74 -15.30
CA TRP A 73 23.74 -10.40 -14.02
C TRP A 73 24.40 -11.59 -13.31
N ASN A 74 24.05 -12.84 -13.62
CA ASN A 74 24.62 -14.06 -13.00
C ASN A 74 24.75 -14.02 -11.46
N GLU A 75 23.90 -13.26 -10.77
CA GLU A 75 24.07 -12.88 -9.36
C GLU A 75 23.16 -13.68 -8.40
N LYS A 76 22.83 -14.93 -8.74
CA LYS A 76 21.86 -15.75 -7.96
C LYS A 76 22.18 -15.79 -6.46
N GLN A 77 23.44 -15.98 -6.08
CA GLN A 77 23.84 -16.00 -4.68
C GLN A 77 23.67 -14.63 -3.99
N ALA A 78 24.01 -13.54 -4.69
CA ALA A 78 23.86 -12.19 -4.16
C ALA A 78 22.39 -11.82 -3.96
N LEU A 79 21.52 -12.22 -4.89
CA LEU A 79 20.07 -12.01 -4.83
C LEU A 79 19.41 -12.73 -3.65
N LEU A 80 19.87 -13.94 -3.33
CA LEU A 80 19.30 -14.77 -2.25
C LEU A 80 19.88 -14.46 -0.87
N ARG A 81 20.96 -13.68 -0.79
CA ARG A 81 21.70 -13.41 0.47
C ARG A 81 20.83 -12.86 1.60
N ASN A 82 19.83 -12.03 1.26
CA ASN A 82 18.93 -11.40 2.23
C ASN A 82 17.56 -12.07 2.32
N ALA A 83 17.33 -13.15 1.57
CA ALA A 83 16.05 -13.84 1.61
C ALA A 83 15.90 -14.57 2.96
N PRO A 84 14.80 -14.35 3.71
CA PRO A 84 14.61 -14.97 5.02
C PRO A 84 14.56 -16.50 4.98
N ASP A 85 14.05 -17.06 3.88
CA ASP A 85 13.92 -18.49 3.70
C ASP A 85 14.20 -18.89 2.25
N VAL A 86 15.14 -19.83 2.07
CA VAL A 86 15.62 -20.29 0.76
C VAL A 86 15.61 -21.82 0.72
N LYS A 87 15.10 -22.38 -0.37
CA LYS A 87 15.13 -23.82 -0.65
C LYS A 87 15.39 -24.07 -2.13
N ASP A 88 16.30 -24.98 -2.45
CA ASP A 88 16.63 -25.38 -3.83
C ASP A 88 16.93 -24.20 -4.77
N GLY A 89 17.49 -23.12 -4.21
CA GLY A 89 17.79 -21.88 -4.93
C GLY A 89 16.59 -21.00 -5.27
N LEU A 90 15.49 -21.13 -4.54
CA LEU A 90 14.26 -20.34 -4.61
C LEU A 90 13.94 -19.71 -3.24
N ILE A 91 13.25 -18.57 -3.23
CA ILE A 91 12.70 -17.99 -1.99
C ILE A 91 11.46 -18.80 -1.61
N ARG A 92 11.48 -19.42 -0.43
CA ARG A 92 10.36 -20.21 0.07
C ARG A 92 9.40 -19.29 0.82
N VAL A 93 8.12 -19.36 0.48
CA VAL A 93 7.04 -18.63 1.16
C VAL A 93 5.97 -19.61 1.62
N PRO A 94 5.19 -19.29 2.68
CA PRO A 94 4.04 -20.08 3.05
C PRO A 94 3.05 -20.21 1.89
N GLU A 95 2.48 -21.39 1.73
CA GLU A 95 1.44 -21.62 0.73
C GLU A 95 0.19 -20.79 1.08
N ILE A 96 -0.36 -20.08 0.09
CA ILE A 96 -1.56 -19.28 0.29
C ILE A 96 -2.79 -20.20 0.25
N MET A 97 -3.15 -20.73 1.42
CA MET A 97 -4.32 -21.58 1.61
C MET A 97 -5.44 -20.81 2.33
N GLN A 98 -5.95 -19.72 1.74
CA GLN A 98 -7.34 -19.22 1.92
C GLN A 98 -7.57 -17.85 1.23
N ASN A 99 -8.27 -17.84 0.08
CA ASN A 99 -9.47 -17.01 -0.15
C ASN A 99 -10.30 -17.52 -1.37
N ARG A 100 -10.56 -18.83 -1.46
CA ARG A 100 -11.40 -19.44 -2.54
C ARG A 100 -12.91 -19.40 -2.25
N LYS A 101 -13.39 -18.79 -1.16
CA LYS A 101 -14.82 -18.89 -0.77
C LYS A 101 -15.78 -17.86 -1.36
N ASN A 102 -15.33 -16.89 -2.16
CA ASN A 102 -16.19 -15.82 -2.71
C ASN A 102 -16.23 -15.73 -4.25
N ARG A 103 -15.90 -16.79 -5.01
CA ARG A 103 -15.99 -16.77 -6.49
C ARG A 103 -16.89 -17.81 -7.16
N ASP A 104 -17.50 -18.72 -6.40
CA ASP A 104 -18.32 -19.81 -6.97
C ASP A 104 -19.83 -19.67 -6.69
N ARG A 105 -20.33 -18.43 -6.52
CA ARG A 105 -21.78 -18.15 -6.44
C ARG A 105 -22.16 -16.97 -7.31
N GLU A 106 -22.01 -17.13 -8.62
CA GLU A 106 -22.72 -16.34 -9.64
C GLU A 106 -22.53 -17.03 -11.00
N SER A 107 -23.13 -18.22 -11.12
CA SER A 107 -23.43 -18.85 -12.41
C SER A 107 -24.46 -19.96 -12.18
N GLU A 108 -25.62 -19.57 -11.68
CA GLU A 108 -26.88 -20.26 -11.95
C GLU A 108 -27.85 -19.18 -12.44
N ASP A 109 -27.79 -18.95 -13.75
CA ASP A 109 -28.90 -18.69 -14.68
C ASP A 109 -28.37 -18.80 -16.13
#